data_AF-A0A6I6IRG7-F1
#
_entry.id   AF-A0A6I6IRG7-F1
#
_cell.length_a   1.000
_cell.length_b   1.000
_cell.length_c   1.000
_cell.angle_alpha   90.00
_cell.angle_beta   90.00
_cell.angle_gamma   90.00
#
_symmetry.space_group_name_H-M   'P 1'
#
loop_
_entity.id
_entity.type
_entity.pdbx_description
1 polymer ?
#
loop_
_entity_poly.entity_id
_entity_poly.type
_entity_poly.pdbx_seq_one_letter_code
_entity_poly.pdbx_strand_id
1 'polypeptide(L)'
;MQAQAVYEAATVGEQADALALLSAVQAAGQQLALARPLAVSLAQISLPDLPDPPLARPEDAAILRSIAPLYLALELEQTGLLKAGSTLAGLYASGGLRLAPGASADLLMQYHRDYERRLPTDDRYASYLRLFGTAPKDAAPYAAPNAVNTGFDEAMLALAEAMHHYANTSPLHGQMTTAQRQIRNAARRLAENLVMRGGGATGFIAEETLKQISTVISLFKAPDIQAALGARGLWEAVAQANAWGGMQPRRHALGVSASARNHLARARAGVALIGWLGERAADLFGVGLLHLERNDPILAQGTAWLEATLSLLTSQEDGSYGF
;
A
#
# COMPACT_ATOMS: atom_id res chain seq x y z
N MET A 1 31.84 1.12 22.86
CA MET A 1 31.28 -0.19 22.48
C MET A 1 29.75 -0.15 22.33
N GLN A 2 28.95 0.27 23.33
CA GLN A 2 27.48 0.34 23.19
C GLN A 2 26.97 1.26 22.06
N ALA A 3 27.58 2.42 21.84
CA ALA A 3 27.18 3.33 20.75
C ALA A 3 27.42 2.75 19.34
N GLN A 4 28.43 1.89 19.18
CA GLN A 4 28.77 1.27 17.90
C GLN A 4 27.82 0.10 17.57
N ALA A 5 27.41 -0.68 18.57
CA ALA A 5 26.42 -1.74 18.40
C ALA A 5 25.01 -1.19 18.06
N VAL A 6 24.62 -0.08 18.68
CA VAL A 6 23.35 0.62 18.34
C VAL A 6 23.42 1.20 16.92
N TYR A 7 24.59 1.68 16.50
CA TYR A 7 24.81 2.21 15.16
C TYR A 7 24.74 1.12 14.08
N GLU A 8 25.36 -0.03 14.30
CA GLU A 8 25.28 -1.18 13.40
C GLU A 8 23.85 -1.74 13.31
N ALA A 9 23.12 -1.81 14.43
CA ALA A 9 21.74 -2.27 14.42
C ALA A 9 20.78 -1.33 13.65
N ALA A 10 20.97 -0.01 13.78
CA ALA A 10 20.14 0.98 13.09
C ALA A 10 20.36 0.94 11.56
N THR A 11 21.61 0.79 11.11
CA THR A 11 21.95 0.70 9.68
C THR A 11 21.44 -0.59 9.05
N VAL A 12 21.50 -1.71 9.76
CA VAL A 12 20.93 -2.99 9.31
C VAL A 12 19.40 -2.91 9.18
N GLY A 13 18.72 -2.31 10.15
CA GLY A 13 17.25 -2.13 10.12
C GLY A 13 16.81 -1.29 8.92
N GLU A 14 17.53 -0.23 8.62
CA GLU A 14 17.21 0.66 7.50
C GLU A 14 17.44 0.01 6.12
N GLN A 15 18.50 -0.78 5.97
CA GLN A 15 18.73 -1.56 4.75
C GLN A 15 17.62 -2.59 4.54
N ALA A 16 17.17 -3.25 5.62
CA ALA A 16 16.05 -4.18 5.56
C ALA A 16 14.75 -3.48 5.14
N ASP A 17 14.47 -2.28 5.67
CA ASP A 17 13.31 -1.47 5.29
C ASP A 17 13.35 -1.06 3.81
N ALA A 18 14.51 -0.62 3.32
CA ALA A 18 14.68 -0.24 1.93
C ALA A 18 14.46 -1.42 0.98
N LEU A 19 14.96 -2.61 1.33
CA LEU A 19 14.71 -3.86 0.59
C LEU A 19 13.22 -4.24 0.63
N ALA A 20 12.59 -4.17 1.79
CA ALA A 20 11.17 -4.44 1.95
C ALA A 20 10.31 -3.51 1.09
N LEU A 21 10.60 -2.20 1.09
CA LEU A 21 9.91 -1.21 0.27
C LEU A 21 10.06 -1.48 -1.22
N LEU A 22 11.28 -1.75 -1.68
CA LEU A 22 11.52 -2.09 -3.09
C LEU A 22 10.77 -3.36 -3.49
N SER A 23 10.80 -4.40 -2.65
CA SER A 23 10.05 -5.64 -2.90
C SER A 23 8.54 -5.40 -2.99
N ALA A 24 8.00 -4.49 -2.17
CA ALA A 24 6.59 -4.13 -2.16
C ALA A 24 6.19 -3.43 -3.48
N VAL A 25 7.00 -2.45 -3.90
CA VAL A 25 6.80 -1.73 -5.16
C VAL A 25 6.91 -2.68 -6.36
N GLN A 26 7.87 -3.60 -6.35
CA GLN A 26 8.02 -4.61 -7.40
C GLN A 26 6.80 -5.54 -7.47
N ALA A 27 6.33 -6.05 -6.32
CA ALA A 27 5.15 -6.90 -6.25
C ALA A 27 3.90 -6.17 -6.78
N ALA A 28 3.70 -4.91 -6.38
CA ALA A 28 2.62 -4.08 -6.91
C ALA A 28 2.74 -3.87 -8.44
N GLY A 29 3.95 -3.62 -8.95
CA GLY A 29 4.20 -3.51 -10.39
C GLY A 29 3.89 -4.79 -11.16
N GLN A 30 4.18 -5.96 -10.59
CA GLN A 30 3.81 -7.26 -11.17
C GLN A 30 2.29 -7.42 -11.27
N GLN A 31 1.54 -7.02 -10.24
CA GLN A 31 0.07 -7.07 -10.27
C GLN A 31 -0.50 -6.19 -11.40
N LEU A 32 0.04 -4.98 -11.60
CA LEU A 32 -0.36 -4.13 -12.73
C LEU A 32 -0.03 -4.74 -14.09
N ALA A 33 1.17 -5.31 -14.23
CA ALA A 33 1.57 -5.97 -15.46
C ALA A 33 0.63 -7.13 -15.83
N LEU A 34 0.16 -7.89 -14.84
CA LEU A 34 -0.81 -8.97 -15.03
C LEU A 34 -2.23 -8.48 -15.34
N ALA A 35 -2.61 -7.27 -14.93
CA ALA A 35 -3.90 -6.67 -15.25
C ALA A 35 -3.95 -6.03 -16.65
N ARG A 36 -2.81 -5.53 -17.14
CA ARG A 36 -2.71 -4.70 -18.36
C ARG A 36 -3.27 -5.34 -19.65
N PRO A 37 -2.96 -6.62 -19.99
CA PRO A 37 -3.44 -7.22 -21.25
C PRO A 37 -4.96 -7.25 -21.35
N LEU A 38 -5.64 -7.43 -20.22
CA LEU A 38 -7.09 -7.47 -20.16
C LEU A 38 -7.70 -6.06 -20.21
N ALA A 39 -7.11 -5.09 -19.52
CA ALA A 39 -7.55 -3.69 -19.58
C ALA A 39 -7.49 -3.11 -21.00
N VAL A 40 -6.42 -3.42 -21.76
CA VAL A 40 -6.28 -3.02 -23.16
C VAL A 40 -7.33 -3.70 -24.04
N SER A 41 -7.56 -5.01 -23.83
CA SER A 41 -8.57 -5.76 -24.57
C SER A 41 -10.00 -5.24 -24.32
N LEU A 42 -10.35 -4.92 -23.07
CA LEU A 42 -11.66 -4.38 -22.71
C LEU A 42 -11.89 -2.96 -23.26
N ALA A 43 -10.84 -2.13 -23.35
CA ALA A 43 -10.93 -0.80 -23.96
C ALA A 43 -11.20 -0.85 -25.47
N GLN A 44 -11.01 -2.01 -26.12
CA GLN A 44 -11.19 -2.19 -27.56
C GLN A 44 -12.55 -2.80 -27.94
N ILE A 45 -13.38 -3.20 -26.98
CA ILE A 45 -14.62 -3.93 -27.24
C ILE A 45 -15.83 -3.16 -26.70
N SER A 46 -16.79 -2.84 -27.58
CA SER A 46 -18.16 -2.48 -27.20
C SER A 46 -19.02 -3.74 -27.18
N LEU A 47 -19.36 -4.26 -26.00
CA LEU A 47 -20.23 -5.43 -25.84
C LEU A 47 -21.65 -5.01 -25.44
N PRO A 48 -22.70 -5.56 -26.06
CA PRO A 48 -24.07 -5.51 -25.53
C PRO A 48 -24.21 -6.46 -24.33
N ASP A 49 -25.01 -6.05 -23.34
CA ASP A 49 -25.30 -6.82 -22.12
C ASP A 49 -25.99 -8.15 -22.45
N LEU A 50 -25.36 -9.26 -22.04
CA LEU A 50 -26.00 -10.57 -21.93
C LEU A 50 -26.07 -10.95 -20.45
N PRO A 51 -27.22 -11.45 -19.96
CA PRO A 51 -27.31 -11.94 -18.59
C PRO A 51 -26.70 -13.34 -18.52
N ASP A 52 -25.46 -13.43 -18.05
CA ASP A 52 -24.81 -14.71 -17.73
C ASP A 52 -24.78 -14.98 -16.21
N PRO A 53 -24.82 -16.27 -15.80
CA PRO A 53 -24.76 -16.69 -14.40
C PRO A 53 -23.47 -16.19 -13.71
N PRO A 54 -23.39 -16.21 -12.36
CA PRO A 54 -22.25 -15.67 -11.61
C PRO A 54 -21.04 -16.60 -11.74
N LEU A 55 -20.42 -16.63 -12.92
CA LEU A 55 -19.12 -17.21 -13.15
C LEU A 55 -18.08 -16.11 -12.95
N ALA A 56 -16.92 -16.46 -12.39
CA ALA A 56 -15.78 -15.57 -12.28
C ALA A 56 -15.48 -14.95 -13.65
N ARG A 57 -15.65 -13.64 -13.79
CA ARG A 57 -15.38 -13.01 -15.07
C ARG A 57 -13.89 -12.66 -15.13
N PRO A 58 -13.20 -12.86 -16.26
CA PRO A 58 -11.79 -12.53 -16.37
C PRO A 58 -11.47 -11.08 -15.96
N GLU A 59 -12.41 -10.15 -16.13
CA GLU A 59 -12.30 -8.77 -15.65
C GLU A 59 -12.18 -8.64 -14.14
N ASP A 60 -12.82 -9.50 -13.35
CA ASP A 60 -12.81 -9.41 -11.89
C ASP A 60 -11.39 -9.65 -11.36
N ALA A 61 -10.67 -10.59 -11.96
CA ALA A 61 -9.26 -10.85 -11.66
C ALA A 61 -8.37 -9.63 -12.01
N ALA A 62 -8.55 -9.03 -13.19
CA ALA A 62 -7.77 -7.86 -13.58
C ALA A 62 -8.06 -6.64 -12.70
N ILE A 63 -9.32 -6.44 -12.31
CA ILE A 63 -9.74 -5.40 -11.37
C ILE A 63 -9.01 -5.59 -10.04
N LEU A 64 -9.07 -6.78 -9.43
CA LEU A 64 -8.41 -7.07 -8.15
C LEU A 64 -6.90 -6.81 -8.21
N ARG A 65 -6.24 -7.24 -9.29
CA ARG A 65 -4.81 -7.00 -9.50
C ARG A 65 -4.48 -5.51 -9.66
N SER A 66 -5.37 -4.73 -10.27
CA SER A 66 -5.20 -3.27 -10.39
C SER A 66 -5.39 -2.52 -9.05
N ILE A 67 -6.12 -3.10 -8.10
CA ILE A 67 -6.37 -2.51 -6.76
C ILE A 67 -5.16 -2.71 -5.83
N ALA A 68 -4.45 -3.85 -5.91
CA ALA A 68 -3.34 -4.15 -5.02
C ALA A 68 -2.27 -3.01 -4.94
N PRO A 69 -1.81 -2.41 -6.06
CA PRO A 69 -0.91 -1.25 -6.02
C PRO A 69 -1.50 -0.02 -5.34
N LEU A 70 -2.80 0.21 -5.43
CA LEU A 70 -3.45 1.33 -4.74
C LEU A 70 -3.51 1.11 -3.23
N TYR A 71 -3.59 -0.14 -2.78
CA TYR A 71 -3.48 -0.45 -1.35
C TYR A 71 -2.07 -0.16 -0.82
N LEU A 72 -1.02 -0.54 -1.58
CA LEU A 72 0.35 -0.11 -1.28
C LEU A 72 0.46 1.41 -1.23
N ALA A 73 -0.10 2.08 -2.22
CA ALA A 73 -0.03 3.53 -2.32
C ALA A 73 -0.70 4.23 -1.15
N LEU A 74 -1.90 3.80 -0.76
CA LEU A 74 -2.60 4.29 0.43
C LEU A 74 -1.70 4.18 1.67
N GLU A 75 -1.16 3.00 1.97
CA GLU A 75 -0.36 2.78 3.17
C GLU A 75 0.95 3.60 3.15
N LEU A 76 1.58 3.80 1.97
CA LEU A 76 2.75 4.67 1.83
C LEU A 76 2.40 6.17 1.92
N GLU A 77 1.20 6.57 1.50
CA GLU A 77 0.73 7.95 1.68
C GLU A 77 0.37 8.25 3.14
N GLN A 78 -0.06 7.26 3.93
CA GLN A 78 -0.23 7.40 5.39
C GLN A 78 1.09 7.76 6.09
N THR A 79 2.25 7.34 5.56
CA THR A 79 3.57 7.74 6.08
C THR A 79 3.96 9.17 5.69
N GLY A 80 3.16 9.85 4.86
CA GLY A 80 3.48 11.15 4.28
C GLY A 80 4.57 11.11 3.22
N LEU A 81 4.84 9.97 2.58
CA LEU A 81 5.91 9.83 1.57
C LEU A 81 5.75 10.81 0.40
N LEU A 82 4.59 10.83 -0.25
CA LEU A 82 4.35 11.72 -1.41
C LEU A 82 4.27 13.20 -1.02
N LYS A 83 3.74 13.50 0.18
CA LYS A 83 3.76 14.84 0.77
C LYS A 83 5.19 15.32 0.96
N ALA A 84 6.05 14.50 1.57
CA ALA A 84 7.47 14.79 1.77
C ALA A 84 8.19 15.03 0.44
N GLY A 85 7.91 14.22 -0.59
CA GLY A 85 8.51 14.40 -1.92
C GLY A 85 8.13 15.74 -2.54
N SER A 86 6.87 16.17 -2.39
CA SER A 86 6.40 17.46 -2.90
C SER A 86 7.01 18.63 -2.12
N THR A 87 7.10 18.52 -0.79
CA THR A 87 7.78 19.49 0.07
C THR A 87 9.25 19.63 -0.32
N LEU A 88 9.96 18.52 -0.47
CA LEU A 88 11.38 18.50 -0.83
C LEU A 88 11.64 19.19 -2.18
N ALA A 89 10.82 18.89 -3.19
CA ALA A 89 10.94 19.50 -4.50
C ALA A 89 10.63 21.01 -4.48
N GLY A 90 9.62 21.43 -3.71
CA GLY A 90 9.33 22.86 -3.49
C GLY A 90 10.45 23.60 -2.76
N LEU A 91 11.05 22.98 -1.74
CA LEU A 91 12.21 23.52 -1.03
C LEU A 91 13.43 23.68 -1.93
N TYR A 92 13.67 22.72 -2.82
CA TYR A 92 14.75 22.83 -3.78
C TYR A 92 14.49 23.94 -4.80
N ALA A 93 13.28 23.98 -5.38
CA ALA A 93 12.91 24.99 -6.37
C ALA A 93 12.94 26.43 -5.81
N SER A 94 12.63 26.61 -4.52
CA SER A 94 12.69 27.91 -3.83
C SER A 94 14.08 28.27 -3.28
N GLY A 95 15.08 27.38 -3.41
CA GLY A 95 16.43 27.58 -2.85
C GLY A 95 16.54 27.34 -1.35
N GLY A 96 15.50 26.81 -0.70
CA GLY A 96 15.51 26.40 0.71
C GLY A 96 16.34 25.14 0.98
N LEU A 97 16.47 24.25 -0.01
CA LEU A 97 17.36 23.09 0.04
C LEU A 97 18.62 23.36 -0.79
N ARG A 98 19.79 23.30 -0.15
CA ARG A 98 21.08 23.43 -0.85
C ARG A 98 21.57 22.06 -1.29
N LEU A 99 21.55 21.83 -2.61
CA LEU A 99 22.08 20.62 -3.24
C LEU A 99 23.04 21.02 -4.37
N ALA A 100 24.11 20.25 -4.55
CA ALA A 100 24.98 20.43 -5.71
C ALA A 100 24.25 20.02 -7.00
N PRO A 101 24.59 20.62 -8.16
CA PRO A 101 24.09 20.15 -9.45
C PRO A 101 24.42 18.67 -9.67
N GLY A 102 23.48 17.89 -10.19
CA GLY A 102 23.62 16.46 -10.40
C GLY A 102 22.26 15.76 -10.58
N ALA A 103 22.29 14.42 -10.67
CA ALA A 103 21.10 13.62 -10.99
C ALA A 103 19.92 13.84 -10.02
N SER A 104 20.18 13.94 -8.71
CA SER A 104 19.13 14.19 -7.70
C SER A 104 18.53 15.60 -7.83
N ALA A 105 19.35 16.61 -8.16
CA ALA A 105 18.91 17.97 -8.43
C ALA A 105 18.04 18.04 -9.69
N ASP A 106 18.43 17.35 -10.76
CA ASP A 106 17.67 17.28 -12.01
C ASP A 106 16.32 16.58 -11.78
N LEU A 107 16.31 15.49 -11.01
CA LEU A 107 15.11 14.74 -10.67
C LEU A 107 14.14 15.56 -9.80
N LEU A 108 14.65 16.32 -8.82
CA LEU A 108 13.82 17.24 -8.02
C LEU A 108 13.20 18.35 -8.87
N MET A 109 13.99 18.94 -9.76
CA MET A 109 13.51 19.99 -10.66
C MET A 109 12.45 19.45 -11.64
N GLN A 110 12.66 18.24 -12.18
CA GLN A 110 11.67 17.57 -13.01
C GLN A 110 10.39 17.28 -12.21
N TYR A 111 10.51 16.68 -11.03
CA TYR A 111 9.37 16.37 -10.16
C TYR A 111 8.57 17.61 -9.77
N HIS A 112 9.23 18.76 -9.58
CA HIS A 112 8.59 20.05 -9.36
C HIS A 112 7.87 20.57 -10.61
N ARG A 113 8.51 20.54 -11.79
CA ARG A 113 7.92 21.01 -13.05
C ARG A 113 6.71 20.20 -13.48
N ASP A 114 6.72 18.89 -13.21
CA ASP A 114 5.63 17.99 -13.56
C ASP A 114 4.45 18.10 -12.57
N TYR A 115 4.47 19.04 -11.61
CA TYR A 115 3.44 19.18 -10.57
C TYR A 115 2.01 19.13 -11.12
N GLU A 116 1.72 19.93 -12.15
CA GLU A 116 0.38 20.02 -12.77
C GLU A 116 0.04 18.84 -13.70
N ARG A 117 1.05 18.10 -14.17
CA ARG A 117 0.87 16.96 -15.08
C ARG A 117 0.65 15.64 -14.33
N ARG A 118 1.03 15.59 -13.07
CA ARG A 118 0.85 14.42 -12.20
C ARG A 118 -0.62 14.25 -11.85
N LEU A 119 -1.02 12.99 -11.64
CA LEU A 119 -2.32 12.66 -11.09
C LEU A 119 -2.59 13.48 -9.81
N PRO A 120 -3.67 14.28 -9.76
CA PRO A 120 -4.00 15.10 -8.61
C PRO A 120 -4.16 14.28 -7.33
N THR A 121 -3.81 14.90 -6.20
CA THR A 121 -3.93 14.27 -4.88
C THR A 121 -5.38 13.92 -4.54
N ASP A 122 -6.33 14.78 -4.91
CA ASP A 122 -7.76 14.55 -4.64
C ASP A 122 -8.29 13.32 -5.38
N ASP A 123 -7.85 13.08 -6.62
CA ASP A 123 -8.25 11.90 -7.39
C ASP A 123 -7.73 10.59 -6.76
N ARG A 124 -6.49 10.62 -6.23
CA ARG A 124 -5.93 9.48 -5.49
C ARG A 124 -6.71 9.23 -4.21
N TYR A 125 -6.99 10.28 -3.43
CA TYR A 125 -7.71 10.14 -2.17
C TYR A 125 -9.16 9.73 -2.35
N ALA A 126 -9.84 10.25 -3.36
CA ALA A 126 -11.17 9.79 -3.74
C ALA A 126 -11.16 8.31 -4.10
N SER A 127 -10.11 7.83 -4.78
CA SER A 127 -9.92 6.42 -5.09
C SER A 127 -9.69 5.58 -3.83
N TYR A 128 -8.90 6.05 -2.87
CA TYR A 128 -8.68 5.35 -1.59
C TYR A 128 -9.95 5.27 -0.75
N LEU A 129 -10.72 6.35 -0.64
CA LEU A 129 -12.01 6.34 0.03
C LEU A 129 -12.96 5.35 -0.64
N ARG A 130 -13.01 5.36 -1.97
CA ARG A 130 -13.86 4.46 -2.75
C ARG A 130 -13.48 3.00 -2.61
N LEU A 131 -12.20 2.67 -2.50
CA LEU A 131 -11.72 1.28 -2.47
C LEU A 131 -11.53 0.75 -1.06
N PHE A 132 -11.07 1.57 -0.13
CA PHE A 132 -10.60 1.15 1.19
C PHE A 132 -11.30 1.87 2.34
N GLY A 133 -12.13 2.87 2.05
CA GLY A 133 -12.88 3.60 3.08
C GLY A 133 -12.05 4.59 3.87
N THR A 134 -10.78 4.79 3.51
CA THR A 134 -9.84 5.62 4.26
C THR A 134 -8.95 6.42 3.33
N ALA A 135 -8.36 7.48 3.86
CA ALA A 135 -7.39 8.36 3.21
C ALA A 135 -6.34 8.79 4.26
N PRO A 136 -5.21 9.41 3.85
CA PRO A 136 -4.22 9.91 4.80
C PRO A 136 -4.84 10.81 5.88
N LYS A 137 -4.40 10.67 7.14
CA LYS A 137 -5.02 11.31 8.32
C LYS A 137 -5.21 12.83 8.22
N ASP A 138 -4.30 13.53 7.55
CA ASP A 138 -4.36 15.00 7.37
C ASP A 138 -5.17 15.43 6.13
N ALA A 139 -5.75 14.47 5.40
CA ALA A 139 -6.50 14.75 4.19
C ALA A 139 -7.97 15.04 4.52
N ALA A 140 -8.56 16.02 3.82
CA ALA A 140 -9.99 16.28 3.81
C ALA A 140 -10.58 16.06 2.41
N PRO A 141 -10.45 14.84 1.84
CA PRO A 141 -10.88 14.59 0.48
C PRO A 141 -12.39 14.61 0.35
N TYR A 142 -12.88 15.04 -0.80
CA TYR A 142 -14.30 14.93 -1.12
C TYR A 142 -14.66 13.47 -1.42
N ALA A 143 -15.71 12.99 -0.77
CA ALA A 143 -16.37 11.74 -1.10
C ALA A 143 -17.82 12.03 -1.50
N ALA A 144 -18.28 11.50 -2.63
CA ALA A 144 -19.70 11.52 -2.92
C ALA A 144 -20.48 10.72 -1.86
N PRO A 145 -21.76 11.06 -1.59
CA PRO A 145 -22.60 10.28 -0.67
C PRO A 145 -22.60 8.80 -1.04
N ASN A 146 -22.41 7.92 -0.05
CA ASN A 146 -22.30 6.45 -0.22
C ASN A 146 -21.12 5.96 -1.08
N ALA A 147 -20.17 6.83 -1.45
CA ALA A 147 -18.99 6.43 -2.21
C ALA A 147 -17.87 5.83 -1.33
N VAL A 148 -17.89 6.07 -0.01
CA VAL A 148 -16.87 5.58 0.92
C VAL A 148 -17.08 4.10 1.20
N ASN A 149 -16.02 3.30 1.08
CA ASN A 149 -16.08 1.87 1.35
C ASN A 149 -15.92 1.53 2.84
N THR A 150 -17.01 1.65 3.59
CA THR A 150 -17.02 1.30 5.02
C THR A 150 -16.87 -0.20 5.31
N GLY A 151 -17.00 -1.07 4.31
CA GLY A 151 -16.92 -2.53 4.48
C GLY A 151 -15.55 -3.15 4.24
N PHE A 152 -14.56 -2.38 3.79
CA PHE A 152 -13.24 -2.90 3.44
C PHE A 152 -12.52 -3.47 4.66
N ASP A 153 -12.36 -2.67 5.72
CA ASP A 153 -11.59 -3.08 6.90
C ASP A 153 -12.14 -4.34 7.55
N GLU A 154 -13.47 -4.44 7.66
CA GLU A 154 -14.13 -5.63 8.22
C GLU A 154 -13.90 -6.88 7.35
N ALA A 155 -13.98 -6.75 6.02
CA ALA A 155 -13.75 -7.86 5.11
C ALA A 155 -12.27 -8.30 5.07
N MET A 156 -11.35 -7.33 5.12
CA MET A 156 -9.91 -7.58 5.17
C MET A 156 -9.50 -8.24 6.49
N LEU A 157 -10.05 -7.76 7.61
CA LEU A 157 -9.86 -8.34 8.93
C LEU A 157 -10.37 -9.79 8.97
N ALA A 158 -11.59 -10.05 8.51
CA ALA A 158 -12.17 -11.39 8.50
C ALA A 158 -11.34 -12.39 7.68
N LEU A 159 -10.76 -11.95 6.55
CA LEU A 159 -9.86 -12.78 5.76
C LEU A 159 -8.56 -13.08 6.51
N ALA A 160 -7.93 -12.04 7.05
CA ALA A 160 -6.66 -12.15 7.74
C ALA A 160 -6.78 -13.04 9.00
N GLU A 161 -7.86 -12.90 9.77
CA GLU A 161 -8.19 -13.74 10.93
C GLU A 161 -8.43 -15.20 10.53
N ALA A 162 -9.20 -15.46 9.47
CA ALA A 162 -9.45 -16.82 9.01
C ALA A 162 -8.15 -17.53 8.58
N MET A 163 -7.24 -16.81 7.90
CA MET A 163 -5.93 -17.32 7.53
C MET A 163 -5.02 -17.55 8.74
N HIS A 164 -4.98 -16.60 9.68
CA HIS A 164 -4.20 -16.71 10.91
C HIS A 164 -4.64 -17.91 11.76
N HIS A 165 -5.95 -18.06 11.96
CA HIS A 165 -6.52 -19.19 12.69
C HIS A 165 -6.22 -20.53 12.00
N TYR A 166 -6.34 -20.59 10.68
CA TYR A 166 -6.02 -21.81 9.93
C TYR A 166 -4.54 -22.20 10.05
N ALA A 167 -3.62 -21.23 10.01
CA ALA A 167 -2.19 -21.48 10.15
C ALA A 167 -1.80 -21.97 11.54
N ASN A 168 -2.37 -21.37 12.59
CA ASN A 168 -1.90 -21.53 13.96
C ASN A 168 -2.71 -22.53 14.80
N THR A 169 -3.92 -22.87 14.39
CA THR A 169 -4.75 -23.86 15.09
C THR A 169 -4.70 -25.20 14.37
N SER A 170 -4.44 -26.28 15.08
CA SER A 170 -4.52 -27.65 14.56
C SER A 170 -5.98 -28.14 14.58
N PRO A 171 -6.66 -28.23 13.42
CA PRO A 171 -8.03 -28.70 13.33
C PRO A 171 -8.05 -30.18 13.65
N LEU A 172 -9.10 -30.59 14.36
CA LEU A 172 -9.43 -32.01 14.47
C LEU A 172 -9.74 -32.58 13.07
N HIS A 173 -9.58 -33.89 12.88
CA HIS A 173 -9.92 -34.57 11.62
C HIS A 173 -11.33 -34.16 11.15
N GLY A 174 -11.45 -33.63 9.92
CA GLY A 174 -12.70 -33.11 9.34
C GLY A 174 -12.89 -31.58 9.41
N GLN A 175 -12.30 -30.89 10.39
CA GLN A 175 -12.41 -29.43 10.52
C GLN A 175 -11.53 -28.66 9.51
N MET A 176 -10.57 -29.32 8.87
CA MET A 176 -9.73 -28.72 7.82
C MET A 176 -10.59 -28.16 6.67
N THR A 177 -11.61 -28.91 6.24
CA THR A 177 -12.52 -28.48 5.17
C THR A 177 -13.38 -27.28 5.58
N THR A 178 -13.74 -27.19 6.87
CA THR A 178 -14.51 -26.06 7.40
C THR A 178 -13.67 -24.79 7.44
N ALA A 179 -12.41 -24.88 7.88
CA ALA A 179 -11.52 -23.72 7.92
C ALA A 179 -11.17 -23.20 6.51
N GLN A 180 -10.93 -24.10 5.55
CA GLN A 180 -10.77 -23.69 4.14
C GLN A 180 -12.03 -23.04 3.56
N ARG A 181 -13.24 -23.52 3.91
CA ARG A 181 -14.49 -22.85 3.54
C ARG A 181 -14.63 -21.46 4.17
N GLN A 182 -14.19 -21.28 5.42
CA GLN A 182 -14.20 -19.97 6.09
C GLN A 182 -13.27 -18.98 5.37
N ILE A 183 -12.03 -19.39 5.05
CA ILE A 183 -11.09 -18.58 4.27
C ILE A 183 -11.72 -18.22 2.92
N ARG A 184 -12.28 -19.19 2.21
CA ARG A 184 -12.93 -18.96 0.90
C ARG A 184 -14.06 -17.94 1.01
N ASN A 185 -14.93 -18.06 2.01
CA ASN A 185 -16.05 -17.13 2.19
C ASN A 185 -15.57 -15.71 2.52
N ALA A 186 -14.58 -15.57 3.39
CA ALA A 186 -13.99 -14.27 3.73
C ALA A 186 -13.29 -13.64 2.51
N ALA A 187 -12.53 -14.44 1.77
CA ALA A 187 -11.85 -14.03 0.55
C ALA A 187 -12.84 -13.57 -0.53
N ARG A 188 -13.93 -14.33 -0.72
CA ARG A 188 -15.00 -13.96 -1.65
C ARG A 188 -15.68 -12.65 -1.23
N ARG A 189 -16.01 -12.50 0.06
CA ARG A 189 -16.61 -11.25 0.58
C ARG A 189 -15.74 -10.03 0.28
N LEU A 190 -14.43 -10.15 0.53
CA LEU A 190 -13.47 -9.08 0.22
C LEU A 190 -13.36 -8.83 -1.28
N ALA A 191 -13.28 -9.89 -2.09
CA ALA A 191 -13.20 -9.78 -3.54
C ALA A 191 -14.44 -9.12 -4.16
N GLU A 192 -15.65 -9.51 -3.74
CA GLU A 192 -16.92 -8.90 -4.16
C GLU A 192 -16.97 -7.41 -3.79
N ASN A 193 -16.58 -7.07 -2.56
CA ASN A 193 -16.51 -5.69 -2.09
C ASN A 193 -15.57 -4.84 -2.97
N LEU A 194 -14.38 -5.36 -3.28
CA LEU A 194 -13.38 -4.68 -4.10
C LEU A 194 -13.78 -4.60 -5.57
N VAL A 195 -14.27 -5.67 -6.20
CA VAL A 195 -14.68 -5.71 -7.61
C VAL A 195 -15.84 -4.75 -7.88
N MET A 196 -16.83 -4.68 -6.98
CA MET A 196 -17.94 -3.73 -7.10
C MET A 196 -17.45 -2.26 -7.13
N ARG A 197 -16.24 -1.99 -6.62
CA ARG A 197 -15.67 -0.65 -6.47
C ARG A 197 -14.50 -0.40 -7.40
N GLY A 198 -13.83 -1.45 -7.87
CA GLY A 198 -12.73 -1.38 -8.80
C GLY A 198 -13.23 -1.48 -10.24
N GLY A 199 -12.83 -0.53 -11.07
CA GLY A 199 -13.28 -0.43 -12.45
C GLY A 199 -13.04 0.97 -13.01
N GLY A 200 -13.17 1.13 -14.32
CA GLY A 200 -12.89 2.41 -14.98
C GLY A 200 -11.43 2.83 -14.81
N ALA A 201 -11.20 3.98 -14.16
CA ALA A 201 -9.87 4.58 -14.05
C ALA A 201 -8.93 3.90 -13.04
N THR A 202 -9.36 2.87 -12.30
CA THR A 202 -8.55 2.22 -11.24
C THR A 202 -7.15 1.82 -11.72
N GLY A 203 -7.05 1.16 -12.88
CA GLY A 203 -5.75 0.74 -13.42
C GLY A 203 -4.83 1.91 -13.78
N PHE A 204 -5.38 2.98 -14.36
CA PHE A 204 -4.62 4.19 -14.70
C PHE A 204 -4.13 4.92 -13.43
N ILE A 205 -5.01 5.11 -12.46
CA ILE A 205 -4.67 5.74 -11.16
C ILE A 205 -3.58 4.92 -10.47
N ALA A 206 -3.68 3.59 -10.49
CA ALA A 206 -2.69 2.70 -9.92
C ALA A 206 -1.31 2.82 -10.60
N GLU A 207 -1.26 2.86 -11.93
CA GLU A 207 -0.02 3.04 -12.71
C GLU A 207 0.65 4.39 -12.41
N GLU A 208 -0.11 5.48 -12.51
CA GLU A 208 0.42 6.83 -12.26
C GLU A 208 0.87 7.02 -10.82
N THR A 209 0.12 6.49 -9.85
CA THR A 209 0.48 6.60 -8.43
C THR A 209 1.73 5.80 -8.11
N LEU A 210 1.85 4.57 -8.63
CA LEU A 210 3.04 3.74 -8.41
C LEU A 210 4.30 4.36 -9.03
N LYS A 211 4.16 5.01 -10.20
CA LYS A 211 5.24 5.78 -10.83
C LYS A 211 5.68 6.96 -9.96
N GLN A 212 4.73 7.70 -9.39
CA GLN A 212 5.03 8.80 -8.46
C GLN A 212 5.76 8.30 -7.21
N ILE A 213 5.27 7.23 -6.59
CA ILE A 213 5.90 6.59 -5.43
C ILE A 213 7.32 6.16 -5.75
N SER A 214 7.54 5.48 -6.88
CA SER A 214 8.87 5.01 -7.29
C SER A 214 9.85 6.19 -7.48
N THR A 215 9.36 7.29 -8.05
CA THR A 215 10.15 8.52 -8.21
C THR A 215 10.55 9.11 -6.86
N VAL A 216 9.60 9.23 -5.94
CA VAL A 216 9.84 9.79 -4.60
C VAL A 216 10.77 8.90 -3.76
N ILE A 217 10.61 7.58 -3.83
CA ILE A 217 11.54 6.64 -3.18
C ILE A 217 12.95 6.84 -3.72
N SER A 218 13.10 6.97 -5.04
CA SER A 218 14.42 7.18 -5.66
C SER A 218 15.09 8.46 -5.15
N LEU A 219 14.31 9.54 -4.96
CA LEU A 219 14.79 10.78 -4.35
C LEU A 219 15.26 10.57 -2.91
N PHE A 220 14.46 9.97 -2.04
CA PHE A 220 14.81 9.79 -0.62
C PHE A 220 15.86 8.71 -0.35
N LYS A 221 16.15 7.84 -1.32
CA LYS A 221 17.28 6.92 -1.29
C LYS A 221 18.60 7.55 -1.72
N ALA A 222 18.57 8.71 -2.37
CA ALA A 222 19.77 9.33 -2.88
C ALA A 222 20.65 9.85 -1.71
N PRO A 223 21.93 9.43 -1.61
CA PRO A 223 22.78 9.77 -0.46
C PRO A 223 23.00 11.28 -0.29
N ASP A 224 23.03 12.03 -1.39
CA ASP A 224 23.17 13.49 -1.38
C ASP A 224 21.92 14.19 -0.83
N ILE A 225 20.72 13.67 -1.14
CA ILE A 225 19.45 14.12 -0.54
C ILE A 225 19.41 13.83 0.97
N GLN A 226 19.78 12.61 1.37
CA GLN A 226 19.84 12.23 2.78
C GLN A 226 20.83 13.11 3.56
N ALA A 227 22.02 13.33 2.99
CA ALA A 227 23.02 14.23 3.57
C ALA A 227 22.50 15.68 3.69
N ALA A 228 21.83 16.20 2.67
CA ALA A 228 21.26 17.55 2.68
C ALA A 228 20.15 17.71 3.75
N LEU A 229 19.41 16.64 4.05
CA LEU A 229 18.39 16.61 5.10
C LEU A 229 18.95 16.24 6.48
N GLY A 230 20.23 15.90 6.58
CA GLY A 230 20.84 15.39 7.81
C GLY A 230 20.26 14.04 8.26
N ALA A 231 19.67 13.29 7.34
CA ALA A 231 19.07 12.00 7.57
C ALA A 231 20.06 10.87 7.25
N ARG A 232 19.92 9.74 7.94
CA ARG A 232 20.73 8.55 7.70
C ARG A 232 20.02 7.51 6.85
N GLY A 233 18.71 7.70 6.64
CA GLY A 233 17.90 6.81 5.84
C GLY A 233 16.62 7.37 5.27
N LEU A 234 15.95 6.53 4.48
CA LEU A 234 14.74 6.90 3.75
C LEU A 234 13.65 7.45 4.67
N TRP A 235 13.26 6.70 5.70
CA TRP A 235 12.16 7.11 6.58
C TRP A 235 12.52 8.32 7.45
N GLU A 236 13.80 8.45 7.83
CA GLU A 236 14.28 9.64 8.51
C GLU A 236 14.25 10.85 7.57
N ALA A 237 14.68 10.70 6.32
CA ALA A 237 14.67 11.77 5.33
C ALA A 237 13.23 12.23 5.02
N VAL A 238 12.29 11.30 4.89
CA VAL A 238 10.85 11.59 4.77
C VAL A 238 10.34 12.36 5.98
N ALA A 239 10.69 11.93 7.20
CA ALA A 239 10.30 12.62 8.43
C ALA A 239 10.87 14.04 8.49
N GLN A 240 12.14 14.23 8.14
CA GLN A 240 12.80 15.55 8.12
C GLN A 240 12.15 16.48 7.09
N ALA A 241 11.86 15.98 5.89
CA ALA A 241 11.18 16.77 4.86
C ALA A 241 9.76 17.17 5.28
N ASN A 242 9.01 16.29 5.96
CA ASN A 242 7.70 16.63 6.50
C ASN A 242 7.78 17.65 7.65
N ALA A 243 8.80 17.57 8.50
CA ALA A 243 9.02 18.52 9.60
C ALA A 243 9.40 19.94 9.11
N TRP A 244 9.91 20.09 7.89
CA TRP A 244 10.14 21.41 7.30
C TRP A 244 8.85 22.11 6.86
N GLY A 245 7.80 21.35 6.53
CA GLY A 245 6.50 21.87 6.11
C GLY A 245 5.54 22.19 7.26
N GLY A 246 5.90 21.89 8.53
CA GLY A 246 5.00 22.05 9.67
C GLY A 246 5.69 21.95 11.03
N MET A 247 5.08 22.60 12.03
CA MET A 247 5.54 22.88 13.40
C MET A 247 5.68 21.62 14.29
N GLN A 248 6.45 20.60 13.89
CA GLN A 248 6.67 19.39 14.70
C GLN A 248 8.09 19.37 15.32
N PRO A 249 8.21 19.12 16.64
CA PRO A 249 9.52 19.01 17.30
C PRO A 249 10.35 17.82 16.78
N ARG A 250 11.66 18.02 16.62
CA ARG A 250 12.65 17.02 16.15
C ARG A 250 12.64 15.67 16.91
N ARG A 251 12.06 15.58 18.11
CA ARG A 251 11.94 14.32 18.89
C ARG A 251 10.93 13.33 18.28
N HIS A 252 10.03 13.75 17.39
CA HIS A 252 9.05 12.87 16.76
C HIS A 252 9.61 11.97 15.64
N ALA A 253 10.84 12.21 15.16
CA ALA A 253 11.41 11.49 14.02
C ALA A 253 11.57 9.97 14.26
N LEU A 254 11.87 9.54 15.49
CA LEU A 254 12.02 8.11 15.83
C LEU A 254 10.67 7.36 15.81
N GLY A 255 9.58 8.01 16.25
CA GLY A 255 8.23 7.43 16.21
C GLY A 255 7.67 7.34 14.78
N VAL A 256 7.99 8.33 13.93
CA VAL A 256 7.60 8.33 12.51
C VAL A 256 8.23 7.15 11.76
N SER A 257 9.46 6.77 12.06
CA SER A 257 10.10 5.58 11.45
C SER A 257 9.45 4.26 11.88
N ALA A 258 9.03 4.12 13.14
CA ALA A 258 8.30 2.93 13.58
C ALA A 258 6.91 2.82 12.93
N SER A 259 6.15 3.92 12.88
CA SER A 259 4.85 3.96 12.21
C SER A 259 4.98 3.68 10.70
N ALA A 260 5.97 4.26 10.03
CA ALA A 260 6.22 4.01 8.61
C ALA A 260 6.55 2.54 8.31
N ARG A 261 7.32 1.89 9.19
CA ARG A 261 7.59 0.45 9.10
C ARG A 261 6.33 -0.40 9.25
N ASN A 262 5.46 -0.06 10.20
CA ASN A 262 4.19 -0.78 10.39
C ASN A 262 3.26 -0.61 9.18
N HIS A 263 3.17 0.61 8.62
CA HIS A 263 2.45 0.83 7.36
C HIS A 263 3.05 0.04 6.20
N LEU A 264 4.38 0.00 6.06
CA LEU A 264 5.03 -0.81 5.02
C LEU A 264 4.77 -2.32 5.20
N ALA A 265 4.82 -2.82 6.43
CA ALA A 265 4.50 -4.23 6.72
C ALA A 265 3.05 -4.56 6.35
N ARG A 266 2.11 -3.71 6.76
CA ARG A 266 0.69 -3.83 6.41
C ARG A 266 0.46 -3.77 4.91
N ALA A 267 1.14 -2.84 4.23
CA ALA A 267 1.07 -2.67 2.78
C ALA A 267 1.52 -3.92 2.02
N ARG A 268 2.68 -4.48 2.40
CA ARG A 268 3.22 -5.70 1.78
C ARG A 268 2.26 -6.87 1.92
N ALA A 269 1.77 -7.09 3.13
CA ALA A 269 0.83 -8.15 3.40
C ALA A 269 -0.49 -7.94 2.63
N GLY A 270 -1.01 -6.72 2.58
CA GLY A 270 -2.25 -6.42 1.86
C GLY A 270 -2.12 -6.52 0.34
N VAL A 271 -1.00 -6.09 -0.25
CA VAL A 271 -0.71 -6.32 -1.68
C VAL A 271 -0.72 -7.81 -2.01
N ALA A 272 -0.08 -8.63 -1.16
CA ALA A 272 -0.03 -10.07 -1.36
C ALA A 272 -1.43 -10.70 -1.25
N LEU A 273 -2.22 -10.31 -0.24
CA LEU A 273 -3.58 -10.79 -0.04
C LEU A 273 -4.50 -10.40 -1.20
N ILE A 274 -4.51 -9.13 -1.62
CA ILE A 274 -5.35 -8.64 -2.74
C ILE A 274 -4.88 -9.25 -4.07
N GLY A 275 -3.57 -9.37 -4.30
CA GLY A 275 -3.02 -10.06 -5.47
C GLY A 275 -3.46 -11.53 -5.53
N TRP A 276 -3.41 -12.23 -4.39
CA TRP A 276 -3.89 -13.60 -4.26
C TRP A 276 -5.38 -13.74 -4.56
N LEU A 277 -6.22 -12.76 -4.19
CA LEU A 277 -7.64 -12.75 -4.64
C LEU A 277 -7.74 -12.73 -6.15
N GLY A 278 -6.92 -11.92 -6.83
CA GLY A 278 -6.88 -11.85 -8.30
C GLY A 278 -6.31 -13.13 -8.95
N GLU A 279 -5.44 -13.87 -8.27
CA GLU A 279 -4.98 -15.19 -8.70
C GLU A 279 -6.05 -16.26 -8.53
N ARG A 280 -6.83 -16.20 -7.44
CA ARG A 280 -7.85 -17.18 -7.07
C ARG A 280 -9.26 -16.79 -7.47
N ALA A 281 -9.45 -15.73 -8.25
CA ALA A 281 -10.77 -15.24 -8.64
C ALA A 281 -11.68 -16.37 -9.20
N ALA A 282 -11.13 -17.25 -10.04
CA ALA A 282 -11.86 -18.41 -10.56
C ALA A 282 -12.37 -19.37 -9.47
N ASP A 283 -11.55 -19.64 -8.45
CA ASP A 283 -11.90 -20.52 -7.33
C ASP A 283 -12.88 -19.84 -6.35
N LEU A 284 -12.74 -18.52 -6.17
CA LEU A 284 -13.56 -17.73 -5.25
C LEU A 284 -14.99 -17.57 -5.77
N PHE A 285 -15.15 -17.21 -7.05
CA PHE A 285 -16.48 -16.98 -7.65
C PHE A 285 -17.06 -18.22 -8.34
N GLY A 286 -16.24 -19.24 -8.63
CA GLY A 286 -16.69 -20.47 -9.28
C GLY A 286 -17.23 -21.55 -8.34
N VAL A 287 -17.38 -22.77 -8.84
CA VAL A 287 -17.81 -23.96 -8.08
C VAL A 287 -16.64 -24.75 -7.46
N GLY A 288 -15.40 -24.36 -7.75
CA GLY A 288 -14.20 -25.05 -7.28
C GLY A 288 -14.03 -25.05 -5.76
N LEU A 289 -13.21 -25.96 -5.25
CA LEU A 289 -12.79 -25.97 -3.84
C LEU A 289 -11.45 -25.24 -3.71
N LEU A 290 -11.39 -24.25 -2.82
CA LEU A 290 -10.14 -23.60 -2.48
C LEU A 290 -9.24 -24.60 -1.73
N HIS A 291 -8.12 -24.97 -2.35
CA HIS A 291 -7.10 -25.80 -1.73
C HIS A 291 -5.93 -24.95 -1.26
N LEU A 292 -5.68 -24.96 0.05
CA LEU A 292 -4.56 -24.27 0.69
C LEU A 292 -3.83 -25.24 1.62
N GLU A 293 -2.54 -25.43 1.37
CA GLU A 293 -1.65 -26.14 2.29
C GLU A 293 -1.40 -25.29 3.54
N ARG A 294 -1.06 -25.93 4.68
CA ARG A 294 -0.83 -25.21 5.94
C ARG A 294 0.41 -24.33 5.95
N ASN A 295 1.38 -24.69 5.13
CA ASN A 295 2.62 -23.95 4.90
C ASN A 295 2.52 -23.00 3.70
N ASP A 296 1.32 -22.79 3.14
CA ASP A 296 1.14 -21.85 2.04
C ASP A 296 1.58 -20.45 2.51
N PRO A 297 2.52 -19.79 1.82
CA PRO A 297 3.07 -18.50 2.21
C PRO A 297 2.01 -17.40 2.33
N ILE A 298 0.85 -17.52 1.67
CA ILE A 298 -0.21 -16.54 1.79
C ILE A 298 -0.78 -16.46 3.21
N LEU A 299 -0.78 -17.57 3.95
CA LEU A 299 -1.31 -17.62 5.31
C LEU A 299 -0.48 -16.76 6.27
N ALA A 300 0.84 -16.70 6.04
CA ALA A 300 1.73 -15.83 6.78
C ALA A 300 1.44 -14.34 6.50
N GLN A 301 0.95 -14.00 5.31
CA GLN A 301 0.55 -12.62 4.98
C GLN A 301 -0.71 -12.20 5.75
N GLY A 302 -1.68 -13.10 5.94
CA GLY A 302 -2.82 -12.85 6.82
C GLY A 302 -2.38 -12.48 8.24
N THR A 303 -1.44 -13.24 8.81
CA THR A 303 -0.88 -12.95 10.13
C THR A 303 -0.11 -11.63 10.17
N ALA A 304 0.77 -11.40 9.20
CA ALA A 304 1.57 -10.17 9.11
C ALA A 304 0.69 -8.91 8.99
N TRP A 305 -0.42 -9.00 8.26
CA TRP A 305 -1.37 -7.88 8.15
C TRP A 305 -2.04 -7.56 9.49
N LEU A 306 -2.45 -8.58 10.27
CA LEU A 306 -3.02 -8.40 11.62
C LEU A 306 -2.03 -7.76 12.58
N GLU A 307 -0.81 -8.30 12.65
CA GLU A 307 0.25 -7.81 13.54
C GLU A 307 0.60 -6.35 13.23
N ALA A 308 0.73 -6.00 11.96
CA ALA A 308 0.99 -4.63 11.53
C ALA A 308 -0.19 -3.69 11.87
N THR A 309 -1.43 -4.16 11.70
CA THR A 309 -2.64 -3.39 12.05
C THR A 309 -2.71 -3.12 13.56
N LEU A 310 -2.49 -4.14 14.39
CA LEU A 310 -2.42 -4.00 15.85
C LEU A 310 -1.32 -3.03 16.27
N SER A 311 -0.13 -3.15 15.68
CA SER A 311 1.00 -2.25 15.98
C SER A 311 0.70 -0.79 15.65
N LEU A 312 -0.07 -0.54 14.57
CA LEU A 312 -0.52 0.81 14.22
C LEU A 312 -1.55 1.36 15.20
N LEU A 313 -2.51 0.54 15.64
CA LEU A 313 -3.51 0.94 16.63
C LEU A 313 -2.86 1.30 17.97
N THR A 314 -1.95 0.47 18.47
CA THR A 314 -1.21 0.77 19.72
C THR A 314 -0.40 2.07 19.59
N SER A 315 0.26 2.28 18.44
CA SER A 315 1.01 3.52 18.19
C SER A 315 0.12 4.77 18.17
N GLN A 316 -1.15 4.64 17.77
CA GLN A 316 -2.12 5.73 17.78
C GLN A 316 -2.63 6.05 19.20
N GLU A 317 -2.86 5.02 20.01
CA GLU A 317 -3.27 5.18 21.42
C GLU A 317 -2.17 5.88 22.23
N ASP A 318 -0.92 5.43 22.10
CA ASP A 318 0.23 6.05 22.79
C ASP A 318 0.44 7.52 22.42
N GLY A 319 0.15 7.87 21.16
CA GLY A 319 0.20 9.26 20.68
C GLY A 319 -0.93 10.15 21.21
N SER A 320 -2.05 9.57 21.65
CA SER A 320 -3.20 10.32 22.18
C SER A 320 -3.08 10.64 23.68
N TYR A 321 -2.22 9.93 24.42
CA TYR A 321 -2.00 10.13 25.86
C TYR A 321 -0.75 10.97 26.20
N GLY A 322 -0.02 11.44 25.18
CA GLY A 322 1.25 12.18 25.31
C GLY A 322 1.14 13.70 25.17
N PHE A 323 0.07 14.31 25.70
CA PHE A 323 -0.10 15.78 25.79
C PHE A 323 0.00 16.25 27.25
#